data_AF-F1T781-F1
#
_entry.id   AF-F1T781-F1
#
_cell.length_a   1.000
_cell.length_b   1.000
_cell.length_c   1.000
_cell.angle_alpha   90.00
_cell.angle_beta   90.00
_cell.angle_gamma   90.00
#
_symmetry.space_group_name_H-M   'P 1'
#
loop_
_entity.id
_entity.type
_entity.pdbx_description
1 polymer ?
#
loop_
_entity_poly.entity_id
_entity_poly.type
_entity_poly.pdbx_seq_one_letter_code
_entity_poly.pdbx_strand_id
1 'polypeptide(L)'
;MNWENDVRLRIKAMTAETDNYINLIHAAPCVHTRNILLQQLRDKINEIDFLCGLIFEQVNQISVSPFELCTNKPRIDFTLEELAKFNGKDGNPAYVAVNGTVYDVTENAAWAAATHFGLTAGKDLTDKFASCHGGQSILNKLKVVGKLI
;
A
#
# COMPACT_ATOMS: atom_id res chain seq x y z
N MET A 1 -0.73 -33.94 11.38
CA MET A 1 -0.92 -33.12 10.17
C MET A 1 0.33 -32.26 10.03
N ASN A 2 1.06 -32.38 8.94
CA ASN A 2 2.35 -31.69 8.78
C ASN A 2 2.09 -30.33 8.13
N TRP A 3 1.83 -29.32 8.95
CA TRP A 3 1.49 -27.97 8.52
C TRP A 3 2.53 -27.39 7.56
N GLU A 4 3.81 -27.74 7.70
CA GLU A 4 4.88 -27.30 6.77
C GLU A 4 4.67 -27.83 5.35
N ASN A 5 4.21 -29.08 5.23
CA ASN A 5 3.89 -29.66 3.93
C ASN A 5 2.68 -28.96 3.31
N ASP A 6 1.68 -28.61 4.12
CA ASP A 6 0.49 -27.88 3.65
C ASP A 6 0.86 -26.47 3.16
N VAL A 7 1.71 -25.74 3.90
CA VAL A 7 2.22 -24.43 3.48
C VAL A 7 3.06 -24.54 2.21
N ARG A 8 3.94 -25.53 2.10
CA ARG A 8 4.75 -25.77 0.89
C ARG A 8 3.90 -26.09 -0.33
N LEU A 9 2.85 -26.91 -0.18
CA LEU A 9 1.92 -27.22 -1.26
C LEU A 9 1.15 -25.96 -1.69
N ARG A 10 0.74 -25.13 -0.72
CA ARG A 10 0.05 -23.88 -0.99
C ARG A 10 0.93 -22.89 -1.75
N ILE A 11 2.19 -22.72 -1.37
CA ILE A 11 3.16 -21.89 -2.10
C ILE A 11 3.28 -22.35 -3.55
N LYS A 12 3.48 -23.65 -3.79
CA LYS A 12 3.57 -24.21 -5.15
C LYS A 12 2.33 -23.92 -6.00
N ALA A 13 1.14 -24.07 -5.42
CA ALA A 13 -0.10 -23.77 -6.11
C ALA A 13 -0.18 -22.27 -6.48
N MET A 14 0.21 -21.38 -5.57
CA MET A 14 0.20 -19.95 -5.84
C MET A 14 1.25 -19.53 -6.87
N THR A 15 2.42 -20.17 -6.92
CA THR A 15 3.40 -19.91 -7.98
C THR A 15 2.81 -20.23 -9.37
N ALA A 16 2.07 -21.33 -9.49
CA ALA A 16 1.37 -21.65 -10.75
C ALA A 16 0.26 -20.63 -11.08
N GLU A 17 -0.48 -20.14 -10.07
CA GLU A 17 -1.44 -19.04 -10.26
C GLU A 17 -0.76 -17.76 -10.75
N THR A 18 0.42 -17.40 -10.22
CA THR A 18 1.17 -16.21 -10.66
C THR A 18 1.64 -16.32 -12.12
N ASP A 19 2.11 -17.48 -12.55
CA ASP A 19 2.48 -17.71 -13.95
C ASP A 19 1.26 -17.57 -14.88
N ASN A 20 0.09 -18.03 -14.43
CA ASN A 20 -1.15 -17.84 -15.17
C ASN A 20 -1.53 -16.34 -15.29
N TYR A 21 -1.40 -15.56 -14.21
CA TYR A 21 -1.63 -14.11 -14.29
C TYR A 21 -0.68 -13.41 -15.26
N ILE A 22 0.60 -13.78 -15.27
CA ILE A 22 1.60 -13.26 -16.22
C ILE A 22 1.15 -13.55 -17.67
N ASN A 23 0.75 -14.79 -17.95
CA ASN A 23 0.25 -15.16 -19.28
C ASN A 23 -1.00 -14.37 -19.68
N LEU A 24 -1.96 -14.19 -18.76
CA LEU A 24 -3.16 -13.39 -19.00
C LEU A 24 -2.85 -11.92 -19.26
N ILE A 25 -1.87 -11.34 -18.55
CA ILE A 25 -1.39 -9.96 -18.75
C ILE A 25 -0.85 -9.77 -20.17
N HIS A 26 -0.05 -10.72 -20.64
CA HIS A 26 0.50 -10.70 -22.00
C HIS A 26 -0.57 -10.89 -23.06
N ALA A 27 -1.56 -11.75 -22.82
CA ALA A 27 -2.66 -11.99 -23.74
C ALA A 27 -3.72 -10.88 -23.75
N ALA A 28 -3.78 -10.05 -22.70
CA ALA A 28 -4.80 -9.01 -22.57
C ALA A 28 -4.55 -7.81 -23.52
N PRO A 29 -5.49 -7.51 -24.44
CA PRO A 29 -5.36 -6.40 -25.37
C PRO A 29 -5.69 -5.05 -24.71
N CYS A 30 -6.51 -5.05 -23.65
CA CYS A 30 -6.96 -3.85 -22.96
C CYS A 30 -6.05 -3.51 -21.77
N VAL A 31 -5.58 -2.25 -21.72
CA VAL A 31 -4.74 -1.73 -20.63
C VAL A 31 -5.45 -1.79 -19.27
N HIS A 32 -6.76 -1.55 -19.23
CA HIS A 32 -7.53 -1.64 -17.99
C HIS A 32 -7.53 -3.07 -17.43
N THR A 33 -7.82 -4.08 -18.28
CA THR A 33 -7.75 -5.49 -17.90
C THR A 33 -6.34 -5.88 -17.47
N ARG A 34 -5.31 -5.40 -18.16
CA ARG A 34 -3.91 -5.62 -17.78
C ARG A 34 -3.60 -5.09 -16.38
N ASN A 35 -4.08 -3.89 -16.06
CA ASN A 35 -3.88 -3.29 -14.74
C ASN A 35 -4.59 -4.07 -13.63
N ILE A 36 -5.80 -4.60 -13.89
CA ILE A 36 -6.50 -5.47 -12.94
C ILE A 36 -5.69 -6.76 -12.71
N LEU A 37 -5.26 -7.42 -13.78
CA LEU A 37 -4.46 -8.66 -13.67
C LEU A 37 -3.12 -8.41 -12.99
N LEU A 38 -2.47 -7.27 -13.22
CA LEU A 38 -1.25 -6.86 -12.53
C LEU A 38 -1.47 -6.66 -11.03
N GLN A 39 -2.62 -6.11 -10.63
CA GLN A 39 -2.95 -5.97 -9.21
C GLN A 39 -3.17 -7.34 -8.57
N GLN A 40 -3.92 -8.24 -9.23
CA GLN A 40 -4.13 -9.60 -8.74
C GLN A 40 -2.83 -10.39 -8.62
N LEU A 41 -1.93 -10.23 -9.60
CA LEU A 41 -0.58 -10.81 -9.54
C LEU A 41 0.21 -10.29 -8.34
N ARG A 42 0.17 -8.97 -8.08
CA ARG A 42 0.84 -8.36 -6.92
C ARG A 42 0.29 -8.91 -5.60
N ASP A 43 -1.03 -9.02 -5.48
CA ASP A 43 -1.67 -9.55 -4.28
C ASP A 43 -1.24 -11.00 -4.01
N LYS A 44 -1.11 -11.82 -5.07
CA LYS A 44 -0.63 -13.20 -4.98
C LYS A 44 0.85 -13.31 -4.61
N ILE A 45 1.69 -12.42 -5.14
CA ILE A 45 3.10 -12.36 -4.74
C ILE A 45 3.24 -12.03 -3.25
N ASN A 46 2.41 -11.12 -2.72
CA ASN A 46 2.39 -10.81 -1.30
C ASN A 46 1.93 -12.00 -0.44
N GLU A 47 0.93 -12.78 -0.91
CA GLU A 47 0.49 -14.01 -0.23
C GLU A 47 1.63 -15.06 -0.18
N ILE A 48 2.38 -15.21 -1.28
CA ILE A 48 3.57 -16.08 -1.34
C ILE A 48 4.64 -15.59 -0.34
N ASP A 49 4.96 -14.30 -0.35
CA ASP A 49 5.97 -13.71 0.54
C ASP A 49 5.64 -13.96 2.02
N PHE A 50 4.38 -13.76 2.40
CA PHE A 50 3.88 -14.05 3.74
C PHE A 50 4.06 -15.53 4.12
N LEU A 51 3.67 -16.47 3.25
CA LEU A 51 3.83 -17.90 3.54
C LEU A 51 5.31 -18.34 3.57
N CYS A 52 6.17 -17.72 2.77
CA CYS A 52 7.61 -17.91 2.85
C CYS A 52 8.16 -17.44 4.19
N GLY A 53 7.67 -16.30 4.70
CA GLY A 53 7.98 -15.81 6.05
C GLY A 53 7.63 -16.81 7.15
N LEU A 54 6.45 -17.43 7.08
CA LEU A 54 6.04 -18.47 8.05
C LEU A 54 6.97 -19.69 8.08
N ILE A 55 7.57 -20.04 6.94
CA ILE A 55 8.58 -21.11 6.86
C ILE A 55 9.92 -20.63 7.43
N PHE A 56 10.27 -19.35 7.23
CA PHE A 56 11.57 -18.78 7.60
C PHE A 56 11.67 -18.40 9.10
N GLU A 57 10.55 -18.04 9.74
CA GLU A 57 10.51 -17.64 11.17
C GLU A 57 10.88 -18.76 12.16
N GLN A 58 10.96 -20.02 11.73
CA GLN A 58 11.47 -21.10 12.58
C GLN A 58 13.00 -21.09 12.79
N VAL A 59 13.76 -20.25 12.07
CA VAL A 59 15.23 -20.18 12.20
C VAL A 59 15.70 -19.00 13.07
N ASN A 60 14.83 -18.06 13.43
CA ASN A 60 15.25 -16.92 14.24
C ASN A 60 14.14 -16.47 15.21
N GLN A 61 14.29 -16.82 16.49
CA GLN A 61 13.46 -16.28 17.57
C GLN A 61 13.76 -14.79 17.80
N ILE A 62 13.31 -13.94 16.88
CA ILE A 62 13.21 -12.50 17.11
C ILE A 62 11.80 -12.09 16.70
N SER A 63 11.03 -11.69 17.70
CA SER A 63 9.68 -11.15 17.61
C SER A 63 9.64 -9.93 16.69
N VAL A 64 9.19 -10.11 15.45
CA VAL A 64 8.78 -9.00 14.60
C VAL A 64 7.38 -9.31 14.08
N SER A 65 6.45 -8.40 14.36
CA SER A 65 5.05 -8.52 13.98
C SER A 65 4.88 -8.43 12.45
N PRO A 66 3.93 -9.17 11.83
CA PRO A 66 3.79 -9.32 10.37
C PRO A 66 3.53 -8.05 9.54
N PHE A 67 3.51 -6.88 10.17
CA PHE A 67 3.27 -5.60 9.50
C PHE A 67 4.54 -4.80 9.19
N GLU A 68 5.75 -5.33 9.40
CA GLU A 68 7.02 -4.57 9.24
C GLU A 68 7.91 -4.93 8.05
N LEU A 69 7.47 -5.79 7.13
CA LEU A 69 8.39 -6.36 6.13
C LEU A 69 8.58 -5.59 4.81
N CYS A 70 8.22 -4.31 4.73
CA CYS A 70 8.53 -3.52 3.53
C CYS A 70 8.77 -2.06 3.86
N THR A 71 9.99 -1.74 4.31
CA THR A 71 10.84 -0.66 3.79
C THR A 71 12.03 -0.50 4.72
N ASN A 72 13.27 -0.64 4.22
CA ASN A 72 14.46 -0.13 4.91
C ASN A 72 14.55 1.41 4.76
N LYS A 73 13.41 2.08 4.96
CA LYS A 73 13.21 3.51 5.06
C LYS A 73 12.71 3.72 6.49
N PRO A 74 13.30 4.63 7.29
CA PRO A 74 12.76 4.90 8.62
C PRO A 74 11.28 5.24 8.48
N ARG A 75 10.43 4.50 9.21
CA ARG A 75 9.01 4.85 9.31
C ARG A 75 8.94 6.18 10.04
N ILE A 76 8.44 7.18 9.35
CA ILE A 76 8.14 8.48 9.95
C ILE A 76 6.73 8.39 10.48
N ASP A 77 6.59 8.49 11.79
CA ASP A 77 5.30 8.62 12.43
C ASP A 77 4.98 10.11 12.56
N PHE A 78 3.72 10.45 12.35
CA PHE A 78 3.20 11.79 12.44
C PHE A 78 2.09 11.79 13.48
N THR A 79 2.15 12.71 14.42
CA THR A 79 0.96 13.16 15.16
C THR A 79 0.08 14.03 14.27
N LEU A 80 -1.17 14.29 14.68
CA LEU A 80 -2.03 15.24 13.99
C LEU A 80 -1.41 16.65 13.94
N GLU A 81 -0.74 17.06 15.01
CA GLU A 81 -0.06 18.36 15.11
C GLU A 81 1.15 18.46 14.16
N GLU A 82 1.89 17.36 14.01
CA GLU A 82 3.00 17.31 13.05
C GLU A 82 2.48 17.30 11.62
N LEU A 83 1.46 16.49 11.33
CA LEU A 83 0.83 16.44 10.02
C LEU A 83 0.31 17.83 9.60
N ALA A 84 -0.25 18.62 10.53
CA ALA A 84 -0.76 19.96 10.26
C ALA A 84 0.29 20.95 9.73
N LYS A 85 1.58 20.68 9.94
CA LYS A 85 2.69 21.50 9.39
C LYS A 85 2.89 21.25 7.89
N PHE A 86 2.49 20.09 7.38
CA PHE A 86 2.60 19.70 5.97
C PHE A 86 1.35 20.11 5.19
N ASN A 87 1.06 21.41 5.21
CA ASN A 87 -0.15 22.01 4.65
C ASN A 87 0.02 22.62 3.25
N GLY A 88 1.20 22.47 2.63
CA GLY A 88 1.50 23.02 1.31
C GLY A 88 1.71 24.53 1.25
N LYS A 89 1.83 25.21 2.39
CA LYS A 89 2.04 26.68 2.49
C LYS A 89 3.46 27.00 2.92
N ASP A 90 3.92 28.20 2.59
CA ASP A 90 5.23 28.72 3.01
C ASP A 90 6.40 27.81 2.61
N GLY A 91 6.25 27.10 1.48
CA GLY A 91 7.24 26.13 0.98
C GLY A 91 7.19 24.76 1.63
N ASN A 92 6.28 24.52 2.58
CA ASN A 92 6.09 23.20 3.18
C ASN A 92 5.46 22.22 2.16
N PRO A 93 5.75 20.91 2.27
CA PRO A 93 5.04 19.89 1.51
C PRO A 93 3.55 19.86 1.84
N ALA A 94 2.74 19.26 0.97
CA ALA A 94 1.32 19.02 1.20
C ALA A 94 1.10 17.52 1.43
N TYR A 95 0.78 17.13 2.67
CA TYR A 95 0.50 15.74 3.05
C TYR A 95 -0.94 15.55 3.51
N VAL A 96 -1.48 14.34 3.34
CA VAL A 96 -2.79 13.95 3.85
C VAL A 96 -2.74 12.57 4.46
N ALA A 97 -3.48 12.34 5.54
CA ALA A 97 -3.65 11.01 6.10
C ALA A 97 -4.98 10.39 5.66
N VAL A 98 -4.95 9.10 5.34
CA VAL A 98 -6.14 8.27 5.10
C VAL A 98 -5.89 6.89 5.70
N ASN A 99 -6.80 6.41 6.55
CA ASN A 99 -6.71 5.13 7.25
C ASN A 99 -5.35 4.93 7.96
N GLY A 100 -4.86 5.97 8.65
CA GLY A 100 -3.59 5.93 9.37
C GLY A 100 -2.33 5.96 8.49
N THR A 101 -2.46 6.07 7.16
CA THR A 101 -1.32 6.18 6.24
C THR A 101 -1.20 7.61 5.74
N VAL A 102 0.02 8.17 5.77
CA VAL A 102 0.30 9.54 5.29
C VAL A 102 0.85 9.50 3.87
N TYR A 103 0.20 10.25 2.99
CA TYR A 103 0.51 10.35 1.57
C TYR A 103 0.99 11.74 1.19
N ASP A 104 2.01 11.79 0.34
CA ASP A 104 2.50 13.01 -0.29
C ASP A 104 1.67 13.36 -1.52
N VAL A 105 1.02 14.52 -1.47
CA VAL A 105 0.18 15.06 -2.55
C VAL A 105 0.77 16.34 -3.15
N THR A 106 2.01 16.70 -2.79
CA THR A 106 2.64 17.99 -3.14
C THR A 106 2.68 18.23 -4.66
N GLU A 107 3.04 17.21 -5.44
CA GLU A 107 3.14 17.29 -6.90
C GLU A 107 1.89 16.76 -7.62
N ASN A 108 0.81 16.50 -6.88
CA ASN A 108 -0.41 15.98 -7.47
C ASN A 108 -1.28 17.12 -8.01
N ALA A 109 -1.54 17.13 -9.33
CA ALA A 109 -2.33 18.16 -9.98
C ALA A 109 -3.76 18.32 -9.42
N ALA A 110 -4.37 17.25 -8.90
CA ALA A 110 -5.68 17.31 -8.26
C ALA A 110 -5.66 18.04 -6.90
N TRP A 111 -4.46 18.22 -6.33
CA TRP A 111 -4.19 18.90 -5.06
C TRP A 111 -3.52 20.27 -5.27
N ALA A 112 -3.81 20.93 -6.41
CA ALA A 112 -3.31 22.26 -6.68
C ALA A 112 -3.58 23.23 -5.52
N ALA A 113 -2.58 24.07 -5.21
CA ALA A 113 -2.58 24.95 -4.03
C ALA A 113 -2.83 24.22 -2.69
N ALA A 114 -2.47 22.93 -2.61
CA ALA A 114 -2.67 22.06 -1.45
C ALA A 114 -4.13 21.91 -1.01
N THR A 115 -5.04 22.01 -1.98
CA THR A 115 -6.49 21.87 -1.76
C THR A 115 -7.12 20.91 -2.75
N HIS A 116 -8.20 20.25 -2.33
CA HIS A 116 -8.97 19.36 -3.18
C HIS A 116 -10.45 19.41 -2.79
N PHE A 117 -11.30 20.00 -3.64
CA PHE A 117 -12.76 20.14 -3.40
C PHE A 117 -13.13 20.67 -1.99
N GLY A 118 -12.46 21.74 -1.56
CA GLY A 118 -12.71 22.36 -0.24
C GLY A 118 -12.00 21.66 0.93
N LEU A 119 -11.30 20.56 0.68
CA LEU A 119 -10.37 19.94 1.62
C LEU A 119 -9.00 20.62 1.51
N THR A 120 -8.25 20.58 2.61
CA THR A 120 -6.91 21.17 2.73
C THR A 120 -5.93 20.10 3.20
N ALA A 121 -4.69 20.17 2.71
CA ALA A 121 -3.60 19.33 3.21
C ALA A 121 -3.29 19.59 4.71
N GLY A 122 -2.52 18.68 5.30
CA GLY A 122 -2.14 18.67 6.72
C GLY A 122 -3.21 18.08 7.64
N LYS A 123 -4.06 17.18 7.15
CA LYS A 123 -5.18 16.62 7.91
C LYS A 123 -5.37 15.13 7.66
N ASP A 124 -6.01 14.47 8.63
CA ASP A 124 -6.66 13.19 8.41
C ASP A 124 -7.98 13.41 7.66
N LEU A 125 -8.06 12.81 6.48
CA LEU A 125 -9.19 12.90 5.56
C LEU A 125 -9.86 11.55 5.36
N THR A 126 -9.65 10.59 6.27
CA THR A 126 -10.21 9.24 6.22
C THR A 126 -11.70 9.23 5.90
N ASP A 127 -12.52 9.93 6.68
CA ASP A 127 -13.97 9.94 6.49
C ASP A 127 -14.37 10.59 5.16
N LYS A 128 -13.69 11.68 4.78
CA LYS A 128 -13.95 12.40 3.54
C LYS A 128 -13.59 11.55 2.33
N PHE A 129 -12.45 10.87 2.40
CA PHE A 129 -12.01 9.91 1.39
C PHE A 129 -12.99 8.75 1.27
N ALA A 130 -13.42 8.15 2.39
CA ALA A 130 -14.39 7.05 2.39
C ALA A 130 -15.72 7.48 1.74
N SER A 131 -16.19 8.70 2.02
CA SER A 131 -17.45 9.22 1.47
C SER A 131 -17.43 9.51 -0.04
N CYS A 132 -16.26 9.81 -0.63
CA CYS A 132 -16.14 10.19 -2.05
C CYS A 132 -15.48 9.12 -2.92
N HIS A 133 -14.63 8.28 -2.33
CA HIS A 133 -13.71 7.38 -3.05
C HIS A 133 -13.66 5.97 -2.43
N GLY A 134 -14.61 5.59 -1.58
CA GLY A 134 -14.67 4.26 -0.98
C GLY A 134 -14.47 3.14 -2.01
N GLY A 135 -13.40 2.37 -1.85
CA GLY A 135 -13.05 1.24 -2.74
C GLY A 135 -12.25 1.60 -4.00
N GLN A 136 -11.84 2.87 -4.20
CA GLN A 136 -11.01 3.27 -5.34
C GLN A 136 -9.51 3.19 -5.02
N SER A 137 -8.72 2.64 -5.95
CA SER A 137 -7.27 2.47 -5.82
C SER A 137 -6.45 3.74 -6.08
N ILE A 138 -7.03 4.93 -5.86
CA ILE A 138 -6.39 6.23 -6.14
C ILE A 138 -5.14 6.42 -5.27
N LEU A 139 -5.20 6.01 -3.99
CA LEU A 139 -4.09 6.13 -3.05
C LEU A 139 -2.85 5.34 -3.49
N ASN A 140 -3.00 4.28 -4.28
CA ASN A 140 -1.88 3.46 -4.78
C ASN A 140 -0.96 4.23 -5.74
N LYS A 141 -1.42 5.37 -6.28
CA LYS A 141 -0.64 6.25 -7.14
C LYS A 141 0.11 7.32 -6.37
N LEU A 142 -0.20 7.49 -5.08
CA LEU A 142 0.43 8.48 -4.22
C LEU A 142 1.62 7.86 -3.50
N LYS A 143 2.63 8.68 -3.24
CA LYS A 143 3.81 8.28 -2.49
C LYS A 143 3.46 8.24 -1.00
N VAL A 144 3.61 7.07 -0.37
CA VAL A 144 3.52 6.94 1.09
C VAL A 144 4.77 7.55 1.73
N VAL A 145 4.58 8.39 2.74
CA VAL A 145 5.65 9.08 3.47
C VAL A 145 5.70 8.77 4.96
N GLY A 146 4.67 8.10 5.50
CA GLY A 146 4.67 7.65 6.88
C GLY A 146 3.32 7.18 7.38
N LYS A 147 3.15 7.16 8.70
CA LYS A 147 1.92 6.78 9.38
C LYS A 147 1.43 7.88 10.32
N LEU A 148 0.12 7.97 10.48
CA LEU A 148 -0.50 8.81 11.50
C LEU A 148 -0.66 7.98 12.78
N ILE A 149 -0.18 8.51 13.90
CA ILE A 149 -0.22 7.87 15.24
C ILE A 149 -1.01 8.70 16.25
#